data_AF-A0AAW6UJU5-F1
#
_entry.id   AF-A0AAW6UJU5-F1
#
_cell.length_a   1.000
_cell.length_b   1.000
_cell.length_c   1.000
_cell.angle_alpha   90.00
_cell.angle_beta   90.00
_cell.angle_gamma   90.00
#
_symmetry.space_group_name_H-M   'P 1'
#
loop_
_entity.id
_entity.type
_entity.pdbx_description
1 polymer ?
#
loop_
_entity_poly.entity_id
_entity_poly.type
_entity_poly.pdbx_seq_one_letter_code
_entity_poly.pdbx_strand_id
1 'polypeptide(L)' 'MTLALRLGKTLKALIHDLDASELRMWMAYDKISPIGDGRGDIQTAMITSAVMNAAGAKV' A
#
# COMPACT_ATOMS: atom_id res chain seq x y z
N MET A 1 6.06 -6.58 -4.60
CA MET A 1 5.82 -7.92 -3.99
C MET A 1 5.04 -7.81 -2.68
N THR A 2 4.12 -6.85 -2.57
CA THR A 2 3.43 -6.53 -1.31
C THR A 2 2.05 -7.21 -1.21
N LEU A 3 1.48 -7.58 -2.36
CA LEU A 3 0.16 -8.20 -2.48
C LEU A 3 0.02 -9.51 -1.68
N ALA A 4 0.99 -10.43 -1.78
CA ALA A 4 0.95 -11.70 -1.05
C ALA A 4 0.95 -11.49 0.48
N LEU A 5 1.80 -10.59 0.96
CA LEU A 5 1.90 -10.22 2.37
C LEU A 5 0.58 -9.60 2.88
N ARG A 6 -0.08 -8.75 2.07
CA ARG A 6 -1.34 -8.09 2.44
C ARG A 6 -2.55 -9.02 2.39
N LEU A 7 -2.51 -10.06 1.56
CA LEU A 7 -3.50 -11.14 1.57
C LEU A 7 -3.27 -12.16 2.68
N GLY A 8 -2.23 -11.98 3.52
CA GLY A 8 -1.88 -12.93 4.59
C GLY A 8 -1.44 -14.29 4.06
N LYS A 9 -1.06 -14.37 2.78
CA LYS A 9 -0.67 -15.61 2.11
C LYS A 9 0.82 -15.62 1.83
N THR A 10 1.42 -16.80 1.87
CA THR A 10 2.77 -16.98 1.34
C THR A 10 2.75 -16.81 -0.17
N LEU A 11 3.86 -16.39 -0.78
CA LEU A 11 3.97 -16.25 -2.23
C LEU A 11 3.60 -17.54 -2.96
N LYS A 12 3.98 -18.69 -2.39
CA LYS A 12 3.65 -20.02 -2.91
C LYS A 12 2.16 -20.32 -2.87
N ALA A 13 1.47 -19.97 -1.78
CA ALA A 13 0.02 -20.14 -1.68
C ALA A 13 -0.72 -19.18 -2.63
N LEU A 14 -0.22 -17.96 -2.81
CA LEU A 14 -0.81 -17.01 -3.75
C LEU A 14 -0.71 -17.50 -5.20
N ILE A 15 0.45 -18.00 -5.63
CA ILE A 15 0.66 -18.49 -7.00
C ILE A 15 -0.15 -19.78 -7.27
N HIS A 16 -0.38 -20.60 -6.23
CA HIS A 16 -1.14 -21.84 -6.36
C HIS A 16 -2.66 -21.59 -6.38
N ASP A 17 -3.16 -20.64 -5.59
CA ASP A 17 -4.60 -20.41 -5.44
C ASP A 17 -5.16 -19.38 -6.43
N LEU A 18 -4.32 -18.46 -6.94
CA LEU A 18 -4.76 -17.32 -7.76
C LEU A 18 -4.49 -17.60 -9.24
N ASP A 19 -5.50 -17.41 -10.08
CA ASP A 19 -5.31 -17.54 -11.52
C ASP A 19 -4.41 -16.43 -12.07
N ALA A 20 -3.68 -16.74 -13.15
CA ALA A 20 -2.77 -15.79 -13.78
C ALA A 20 -3.49 -14.53 -14.29
N SER A 21 -4.77 -14.62 -14.65
CA SER A 21 -5.57 -13.45 -15.04
C SER A 21 -5.87 -12.54 -13.84
N GLU A 22 -6.25 -13.10 -12.71
CA GLU A 22 -6.52 -12.39 -11.47
C GLU A 22 -5.26 -11.74 -10.92
N LEU A 23 -4.12 -12.43 -10.95
CA LEU A 23 -2.82 -11.85 -10.55
C LEU A 23 -2.49 -10.59 -11.38
N ARG A 24 -2.75 -10.61 -12.69
CA ARG A 24 -2.56 -9.44 -13.56
C ARG A 24 -3.50 -8.29 -13.19
N MET A 25 -4.76 -8.57 -12.86
CA MET A 25 -5.71 -7.55 -12.41
C MET A 25 -5.26 -6.92 -11.09
N TRP A 26 -4.80 -7.72 -10.14
CA TRP A 26 -4.26 -7.20 -8.89
C TRP A 26 -3.00 -6.37 -9.08
N MET A 27 -2.10 -6.75 -10.00
CA MET A 27 -0.94 -5.92 -10.36
C MET A 27 -1.35 -4.60 -11.02
N ALA A 28 -2.38 -4.59 -11.87
CA ALA A 28 -2.91 -3.38 -12.47
C ALA A 28 -3.58 -2.47 -11.42
N TYR A 29 -4.32 -3.06 -10.48
CA TYR A 29 -4.93 -2.34 -9.37
C TYR A 29 -3.86 -1.73 -8.44
N ASP A 30 -2.81 -2.48 -8.09
CA ASP A 30 -1.69 -1.99 -7.28
C ASP A 30 -0.96 -0.81 -7.95
N LYS A 31 -0.98 -0.72 -9.29
CA LYS A 31 -0.43 0.44 -10.01
C LYS A 31 -1.30 1.69 -9.89
N ILE A 32 -2.62 1.54 -9.79
CA ILE A 32 -3.59 2.64 -9.71
C ILE A 32 -3.76 3.11 -8.27
N SER A 33 -3.90 2.15 -7.36
CA SER A 33 -4.05 2.37 -5.93
C SER A 33 -3.08 1.43 -5.23
N PRO A 34 -1.81 1.84 -5.03
CA PRO A 34 -0.83 1.01 -4.36
C PRO A 34 -1.39 0.51 -3.04
N ILE A 35 -1.60 -0.80 -2.95
CA ILE A 35 -2.06 -1.46 -1.73
C ILE A 35 -0.83 -1.66 -0.85
N GLY A 36 -0.26 -0.56 -0.34
CA GLY A 36 0.96 -0.63 0.45
C GLY A 36 1.69 0.69 0.66
N ASP A 37 2.91 0.54 1.20
CA ASP A 37 3.76 1.56 1.84
C ASP A 37 4.23 2.69 0.92
N GLY A 38 3.87 2.69 -0.36
CA GLY A 38 4.12 3.82 -1.27
C GLY A 38 3.38 5.09 -0.87
N ARG A 39 2.32 4.98 -0.05
CA ARG A 39 1.68 6.15 0.59
C ARG A 39 2.31 6.53 1.93
N GLY A 40 3.42 5.91 2.31
CA GLY A 40 4.20 6.28 3.50
C GLY A 40 4.59 7.76 3.48
N ASP A 41 4.92 8.30 2.30
CA ASP A 41 5.24 9.73 2.14
C ASP A 41 4.02 10.62 2.43
N ILE A 42 2.81 10.22 2.00
CA ILE A 42 1.57 10.95 2.27
C ILE A 42 1.20 10.85 3.76
N GLN A 43 1.35 9.67 4.36
CA GLN A 43 1.13 9.48 5.79
C GLN A 43 2.11 10.32 6.61
N THR A 44 3.39 10.31 6.23
CA THR A 44 4.44 11.14 6.84
C THR A 44 4.10 12.61 6.72
N ALA A 45 3.70 13.08 5.53
CA ALA A 45 3.27 14.46 5.31
C ALA A 45 2.06 14.84 6.18
N MET A 46 1.07 13.96 6.32
CA MET A 46 -0.09 14.19 7.19
C MET A 46 0.32 14.27 8.67
N ILE A 47 1.19 13.37 9.13
CA ILE A 47 1.69 13.38 10.51
C ILE A 47 2.51 14.64 10.76
N THR A 48 3.44 14.99 9.87
CA THR A 48 4.24 16.22 9.98
C THR A 48 3.35 17.46 9.98
N SER A 49 2.35 17.54 9.11
CA SER A 49 1.37 18.64 9.11
C SER A 49 0.58 18.72 10.42
N ALA A 50 0.11 17.59 10.95
CA ALA A 50 -0.60 17.54 12.23
C ALA A 50 0.30 17.98 13.40
N VAL A 51 1.56 17.54 13.41
CA VAL A 51 2.55 17.91 14.44
C VAL A 51 2.90 19.39 14.35
N MET A 52 3.13 19.94 13.15
CA MET A 52 3.42 21.37 12.96
C MET A 52 2.25 22.24 13.39
N ASN A 53 1.03 21.89 12.99
CA ASN A 53 -0.18 22.60 13.42
C ASN A 53 -0.38 22.53 14.94
N ALA A 54 -0.13 21.38 15.56
CA ALA A 54 -0.19 21.23 17.02
C ALA A 54 0.90 22.03 17.75
N ALA A 55 2.07 22.20 17.14
CA ALA A 55 3.16 23.03 17.64
C ALA A 55 2.93 24.55 17.42
N GLY A 56 1.79 24.95 16.86
CA GLY A 56 1.46 26.35 16.58
C GLY A 56 2.12 26.92 15.33
N ALA A 57 2.83 26.09 14.56
CA ALA A 57 3.31 26.46 13.23
C ALA A 57 2.13 26.34 12.26
N LYS A 58 1.66 27.48 11.74
CA LYS A 58 0.67 27.50 10.64
C LYS A 58 1.34 26.94 9.38
N VAL A 59 0.86 25.81 8.91
CA VAL A 59 1.15 25.29 7.56
C VAL A 59 0.17 25.91 6.57
#